data_AF-A0A7K3VUA8-F1
#
_entry.id   AF-A0A7K3VUA8-F1
#
_cell.length_a   1.000
_cell.length_b   1.000
_cell.length_c   1.000
_cell.angle_alpha   90.00
_cell.angle_beta   90.00
_cell.angle_gamma   90.00
#
_symmetry.space_group_name_H-M   'P 1'
#
loop_
_entity.id
_entity.type
_entity.pdbx_description
1 polymer ?
#
loop_
_entity_poly.entity_id
_entity_poly.type
_entity_poly.pdbx_seq_one_letter_code
_entity_poly.pdbx_strand_id
1 'polypeptide(L)'
;MSTQYETQGYTINNAGRRLVVDPITRIEGHMRCEVNINDQNVITNAVSCGTMFRGLEIILQGRDPRDAWAFVERICGVCTGVHALASVYAIEDAIGIKVPD
;
A
#
# COMPACT_ATOMS: atom_id res chain seq x y z
N MET A 1 16.43 13.04 -20.14
CA MET A 1 15.88 14.42 -20.19
C MET A 1 14.83 14.53 -19.12
N SER A 2 14.76 15.67 -18.42
CA SER A 2 13.66 15.93 -17.49
C SER A 2 12.38 16.21 -18.26
N THR A 3 11.24 15.93 -17.62
CA THR A 3 9.90 16.15 -18.15
C THR A 3 9.05 16.85 -17.09
N GLN A 4 8.04 17.58 -17.56
CA GLN A 4 7.01 18.17 -16.71
C GLN A 4 5.63 17.89 -17.29
N TYR A 5 4.65 17.71 -16.41
CA TYR A 5 3.24 17.58 -16.77
C TYR A 5 2.35 18.03 -15.62
N GLU A 6 1.09 18.34 -15.93
CA GLU A 6 0.09 18.78 -14.95
C GLU A 6 -0.89 17.64 -14.66
N THR A 7 -1.22 17.44 -13.39
CA THR A 7 -2.30 16.53 -12.96
C THR A 7 -2.88 16.99 -11.63
N GLN A 8 -4.20 16.94 -11.46
CA GLN A 8 -4.88 17.23 -10.18
C GLN A 8 -4.54 18.60 -9.57
N GLY A 9 -4.11 19.57 -10.40
CA GLY A 9 -3.67 20.90 -9.95
C GLY A 9 -2.20 20.99 -9.52
N TYR A 10 -1.41 19.93 -9.73
CA TYR A 10 0.03 19.91 -9.47
C TYR A 10 0.85 19.88 -10.76
N THR A 11 1.87 20.74 -10.82
CA THR A 11 2.96 20.65 -11.79
C THR A 11 3.98 19.64 -11.31
N ILE A 12 4.01 18.46 -11.92
CA ILE A 12 5.00 17.42 -11.60
C ILE A 12 6.24 17.67 -12.48
N ASN A 13 7.36 18.04 -11.85
CA ASN A 13 8.61 18.35 -12.56
C ASN A 13 9.78 17.56 -11.97
N ASN A 14 10.35 16.66 -12.77
CA ASN A 14 11.49 15.81 -12.36
C ASN A 14 12.88 16.40 -12.70
N ALA A 15 12.95 17.67 -13.10
CA ALA A 15 14.20 18.43 -13.16
C ALA A 15 14.77 18.70 -11.74
N GLY A 16 15.88 19.43 -11.65
CA GLY A 16 16.48 19.77 -10.36
C GLY A 16 17.17 18.60 -9.64
N ARG A 17 17.55 18.81 -8.38
CA ARG A 17 18.30 17.82 -7.60
C ARG A 17 17.37 16.69 -7.12
N ARG A 18 17.78 15.44 -7.35
CA ARG A 18 17.11 14.24 -6.83
C ARG A 18 17.61 13.91 -5.42
N LEU A 19 16.69 13.66 -4.50
CA LEU A 19 16.95 13.18 -3.15
C LEU A 19 16.25 11.84 -2.94
N VAL A 20 16.87 10.95 -2.17
CA VAL A 20 16.40 9.58 -1.94
C VAL A 20 16.41 9.31 -0.45
N VAL A 21 15.30 8.78 0.07
CA VAL A 21 15.21 8.24 1.42
C VAL A 21 14.78 6.79 1.33
N ASP A 22 15.75 5.91 1.58
CA ASP A 22 15.63 4.46 1.50
C ASP A 22 16.67 3.83 2.45
N PRO A 23 16.26 3.24 3.59
CA PRO A 23 14.89 2.93 3.96
C PRO A 23 14.12 4.12 4.56
N ILE A 24 12.81 4.17 4.31
CA ILE A 24 11.88 4.94 5.17
C ILE A 24 11.71 4.16 6.49
N THR A 25 11.98 4.82 7.61
CA THR A 25 11.92 4.21 8.95
C THR A 25 10.69 4.66 9.74
N ARG A 26 10.40 4.01 10.88
CA ARG A 26 9.23 4.27 11.75
C ARG A 26 7.87 4.10 11.05
N ILE A 27 7.82 3.18 10.08
CA ILE A 27 6.61 2.71 9.41
C ILE A 27 6.53 1.19 9.52
N GLU A 28 5.37 0.62 9.18
CA GLU A 28 5.27 -0.82 8.90
C GLU A 28 5.80 -1.12 7.49
N GLY A 29 6.44 -2.27 7.30
CA GLY A 29 6.87 -2.75 5.99
C GLY A 29 8.09 -2.03 5.40
N HIS A 30 8.11 -1.93 4.07
CA HIS A 30 9.25 -1.42 3.30
C HIS A 30 8.80 -0.37 2.27
N MET A 31 9.44 0.79 2.33
CA MET A 31 9.16 1.90 1.42
C MET A 31 10.45 2.64 1.05
N ARG A 32 10.47 3.09 -0.21
CA ARG A 32 11.43 4.05 -0.76
C ARG A 32 10.67 5.31 -1.18
N CYS A 33 11.18 6.47 -0.79
CA CYS A 33 10.67 7.76 -1.27
C CYS A 33 11.78 8.50 -2.01
N GLU A 34 11.45 9.05 -3.16
CA GLU A 34 12.35 9.91 -3.91
C GLU A 34 11.66 11.21 -4.28
N VAL A 35 12.39 12.32 -4.21
CA VAL A 35 11.87 13.64 -4.56
C VAL A 35 12.83 14.40 -5.45
N ASN A 36 12.29 15.30 -6.27
CA ASN A 36 13.07 16.36 -6.89
C ASN A 36 12.81 17.67 -6.15
N ILE A 37 13.86 18.47 -5.97
CA ILE A 37 13.77 19.83 -5.44
C ILE A 37 14.25 20.85 -6.46
N ASN A 38 13.60 22.02 -6.47
CA ASN A 38 14.06 23.19 -7.22
C ASN A 38 15.17 23.95 -6.47
N ASP A 39 15.66 25.04 -7.05
CA ASP A 39 16.74 25.86 -6.48
C ASP A 39 16.35 26.54 -5.15
N GLN A 40 15.05 26.65 -4.86
CA GLN A 40 14.52 27.16 -3.59
C GLN A 40 14.32 26.04 -2.54
N ASN A 41 14.82 24.83 -2.81
CA ASN A 41 14.63 23.62 -2.00
C ASN A 41 13.15 23.21 -1.80
N VAL A 42 12.25 23.58 -2.71
CA VAL A 42 10.85 23.15 -2.69
C VAL A 42 10.71 21.86 -3.50
N ILE A 43 9.97 20.89 -2.97
CA ILE A 43 9.68 19.62 -3.67
C ILE A 43 8.78 19.88 -4.88
N THR A 44 9.22 19.47 -6.07
CA THR A 44 8.49 19.62 -7.34
C THR A 44 8.05 18.30 -7.96
N ASN A 45 8.54 17.18 -7.42
CA ASN A 45 8.12 15.83 -7.80
C ASN A 45 8.35 14.91 -6.60
N ALA A 46 7.44 13.96 -6.39
CA ALA A 46 7.55 12.93 -5.37
C ALA A 46 7.18 11.57 -5.97
N VAL A 47 7.98 10.56 -5.65
CA VAL A 47 7.80 9.18 -6.10
C VAL A 47 7.70 8.28 -4.88
N SER A 48 6.55 7.63 -4.72
CA SER A 48 6.27 6.65 -3.66
C SER A 48 6.47 5.25 -4.22
N CYS A 49 7.34 4.45 -3.59
CA CYS A 49 7.60 3.08 -4.00
C CYS A 49 7.47 2.14 -2.80
N GLY A 50 6.48 1.24 -2.86
CA GLY A 50 6.42 0.08 -1.96
C GLY A 50 7.45 -0.95 -2.40
N THR A 51 8.38 -1.31 -1.51
CA THR A 51 9.53 -2.14 -1.85
C THR A 51 9.40 -3.60 -1.37
N MET A 52 8.16 -4.07 -1.18
CA MET A 52 7.87 -5.45 -0.77
C MET A 52 6.61 -6.01 -1.44
N PHE A 53 6.56 -7.33 -1.54
CA PHE A 53 5.40 -8.09 -2.04
C PHE A 53 5.37 -9.49 -1.43
N ARG A 54 4.17 -10.05 -1.22
CA ARG A 54 3.97 -11.43 -0.72
C ARG A 54 2.92 -12.24 -1.47
N GLY A 55 1.96 -11.59 -2.15
CA GLY A 55 0.99 -12.28 -3.02
C GLY A 55 -0.08 -13.10 -2.31
N LEU A 56 -0.64 -12.61 -1.19
CA LEU A 56 -1.69 -13.33 -0.45
C LEU A 56 -2.94 -13.60 -1.29
N GLU A 57 -3.29 -12.69 -2.22
CA GLU A 57 -4.40 -12.87 -3.15
C GLU A 57 -4.25 -14.13 -4.02
N ILE A 58 -3.01 -14.42 -4.45
CA ILE A 58 -2.69 -15.62 -5.23
C ILE A 58 -2.68 -16.85 -4.32
N ILE A 59 -2.06 -16.73 -3.14
CA ILE A 59 -1.96 -17.83 -2.17
C ILE A 59 -3.33 -18.34 -1.72
N LEU A 60 -4.35 -17.48 -1.68
CA LEU A 60 -5.72 -17.84 -1.30
C LEU A 60 -6.47 -18.63 -2.37
N GLN A 61 -6.02 -18.62 -3.63
CA GLN A 61 -6.72 -19.33 -4.69
C GLN A 61 -6.77 -20.84 -4.39
N GLY A 62 -7.98 -21.42 -4.48
CA GLY A 62 -8.20 -22.84 -4.22
C GLY A 62 -8.28 -23.23 -2.74
N ARG A 63 -8.21 -22.28 -1.79
CA ARG A 63 -8.43 -22.54 -0.37
C ARG A 63 -9.90 -22.49 0.00
N ASP A 64 -10.24 -23.13 1.12
CA ASP A 64 -11.57 -23.03 1.69
C ASP A 64 -11.84 -21.59 2.16
N PRO A 65 -12.97 -20.96 1.79
CA PRO A 65 -13.32 -19.62 2.23
C PRO A 65 -13.32 -19.44 3.76
N ARG A 66 -13.62 -20.50 4.51
CA ARG A 66 -13.65 -20.48 5.99
C ARG A 66 -12.27 -20.33 6.60
N ASP A 67 -11.21 -20.68 5.87
CA ASP A 67 -9.82 -20.55 6.32
C ASP A 67 -9.22 -19.18 5.93
N ALA A 68 -9.85 -18.44 5.01
CA ALA A 68 -9.28 -17.24 4.40
C ALA A 68 -8.86 -16.17 5.43
N TRP A 69 -9.67 -15.99 6.47
CA TRP A 69 -9.42 -14.98 7.51
C TRP A 69 -8.06 -15.17 8.20
N ALA A 70 -7.65 -16.42 8.44
CA ALA A 70 -6.39 -16.72 9.13
C ALA A 70 -5.17 -16.39 8.25
N PHE A 71 -5.29 -16.56 6.94
CA PHE A 71 -4.27 -16.18 5.96
C PHE A 71 -4.17 -14.65 5.84
N VAL A 72 -5.29 -13.97 5.64
CA VAL A 72 -5.28 -12.51 5.42
C VAL A 72 -5.00 -11.72 6.70
N GLU A 73 -5.24 -12.29 7.88
CA GLU A 73 -4.81 -11.70 9.15
C GLU A 73 -3.30 -11.42 9.15
N ARG A 74 -2.52 -12.28 8.47
CA ARG A 74 -1.06 -12.13 8.36
C ARG A 74 -0.65 -11.16 7.25
N ILE A 75 -1.59 -10.46 6.59
CA ILE A 75 -1.24 -9.31 5.75
C ILE A 75 -0.56 -8.23 6.61
N CYS A 76 -0.97 -8.02 7.86
CA CYS A 76 -0.46 -6.91 8.65
C CYS A 76 -0.48 -7.25 10.14
N GLY A 77 0.69 -7.30 10.77
CA GLY A 77 0.80 -7.52 12.22
C GLY A 77 0.58 -6.27 13.07
N VAL A 78 0.65 -5.08 12.46
CA VAL A 78 0.39 -3.79 13.15
C VAL A 78 -1.11 -3.50 13.18
N CYS A 79 -1.75 -3.51 12.01
CA CYS A 79 -3.19 -3.43 11.84
C CYS A 79 -3.86 -4.80 12.03
N THR A 80 -3.46 -5.51 13.09
CA THR A 80 -3.86 -6.90 13.37
C THR A 80 -5.38 -7.01 13.54
N GLY A 81 -5.95 -8.10 13.03
CA GLY A 81 -7.37 -8.43 13.14
C GLY A 81 -8.28 -7.75 12.10
N VAL A 82 -7.95 -6.55 11.58
CA VAL A 82 -8.85 -5.85 10.65
C VAL A 82 -9.05 -6.61 9.33
N HIS A 83 -8.01 -7.29 8.84
CA HIS A 83 -8.10 -8.13 7.64
C HIS A 83 -8.86 -9.43 7.90
N ALA A 84 -8.73 -10.02 9.09
CA ALA A 84 -9.53 -11.18 9.48
C ALA A 84 -11.01 -10.81 9.53
N LEU A 85 -11.34 -9.67 10.15
CA LEU A 85 -12.69 -9.15 10.25
C LEU A 85 -13.30 -8.87 8.88
N ALA A 86 -12.55 -8.19 8.00
CA ALA A 86 -12.99 -7.95 6.62
C ALA A 86 -13.21 -9.27 5.84
N SER A 87 -12.38 -10.29 6.09
CA SER A 87 -12.54 -11.60 5.46
C SER A 87 -13.81 -12.30 5.90
N VAL A 88 -14.11 -12.35 7.20
CA VAL A 88 -15.34 -13.01 7.67
C VAL A 88 -16.56 -12.25 7.17
N TYR A 89 -16.56 -10.91 7.20
CA TYR A 89 -17.65 -10.10 6.63
C TYR A 89 -17.86 -10.37 5.13
N ALA A 90 -16.79 -10.43 4.34
CA ALA A 90 -16.89 -10.70 2.91
C ALA A 90 -17.44 -12.10 2.61
N ILE A 91 -17.02 -13.12 3.37
CA ILE A 91 -17.51 -14.48 3.16
C ILE A 91 -18.95 -14.64 3.67
N GLU A 92 -19.28 -14.08 4.84
CA GLU A 92 -20.64 -14.07 5.39
C GLU A 92 -21.63 -13.40 4.45
N ASP A 93 -21.26 -12.26 3.84
CA ASP A 93 -22.05 -11.58 2.80
C ASP A 93 -22.25 -12.49 1.59
N ALA A 94 -21.18 -13.11 1.07
CA ALA A 94 -21.24 -13.96 -0.11
C ALA A 94 -22.13 -15.21 0.06
N ILE A 95 -22.20 -15.77 1.28
CA ILE A 95 -23.01 -16.98 1.58
C ILE A 95 -24.31 -16.68 2.34
N GLY A 96 -24.61 -15.41 2.60
CA GLY A 96 -25.85 -14.96 3.23
C GLY A 96 -25.99 -15.32 4.72
N ILE A 97 -24.87 -15.43 5.44
CA ILE A 97 -24.89 -15.64 6.90
C ILE A 97 -25.20 -14.32 7.61
N LYS A 98 -26.06 -14.40 8.63
CA LYS A 98 -26.27 -13.32 9.60
C LYS A 98 -25.77 -13.78 10.95
N VAL A 99 -24.75 -13.10 11.47
CA VAL A 99 -24.27 -13.32 12.82
C VAL A 99 -25.28 -12.77 13.84
N PRO A 100 -25.34 -13.32 15.08
CA PRO A 100 -26.10 -12.73 16.17
C PRO A 100 -25.61 -11.32 16.52
N ASP A 101 -26.45 -10.58 17.23
CA ASP A 101 -26.04 -9.35 17.93
C ASP A 101 -25.15 -9.69 19.15
#